data_AF-A0A2P6R528-F1
#
_entry.id   AF-A0A2P6R528-F1
#
_cell.length_a   1.000
_cell.length_b   1.000
_cell.length_c   1.000
_cell.angle_alpha   90.00
_cell.angle_beta   90.00
_cell.angle_gamma   90.00
#
_symmetry.space_group_name_H-M   'P 1'
#
loop_
_entity.id
_entity.type
_entity.pdbx_description
1 polymer ?
#
loop_
_entity_poly.entity_id
_entity_poly.type
_entity_poly.pdbx_seq_one_letter_code
_entity_poly.pdbx_strand_id
1 'polypeptide(L)'
;MLKLFFETVQNAQQACHWLGYTYPYIRMSRNPMLYMFWPLEANVLTTDFTLEERRADFIHSAATILEKNNLIKYDRKSGYFQVTDLGRIASHYYITHGTISTYNEHLKPTVGDIELYQLFSFSEEFKYVTVRPDENMELVKLSECVPIPVKESLKDPSCKINVLLQAYIAELKFEGFSLTQDMVYITQSAGRLVRALFEIVLKRGWAQLADKALNLCKMVSKRMWSVQILLRQFHGITKDVLVKLQKNNFTPHLQIT
;
A
#
# COMPACT_ATOMS: atom_id res chain seq x y z
N MET A 1 -8.16 8.05 9.89
CA MET A 1 -8.11 6.56 9.89
C MET A 1 -7.45 6.02 11.15
N LEU A 2 -6.17 6.33 11.42
CA LEU A 2 -5.42 5.81 12.58
C LEU A 2 -6.13 5.93 13.94
N LYS A 3 -6.70 7.11 14.26
CA LYS A 3 -7.38 7.32 15.55
C LYS A 3 -8.75 6.64 15.71
N LEU A 4 -9.48 6.44 14.62
CA LEU A 4 -10.72 5.65 14.65
C LEU A 4 -10.41 4.19 15.02
N PHE A 5 -9.26 3.69 14.59
CA PHE A 5 -8.86 2.30 14.79
C PHE A 5 -8.34 2.00 16.19
N PHE A 6 -7.63 2.92 16.85
CA PHE A 6 -7.26 2.78 18.27
C PHE A 6 -8.45 2.97 19.23
N GLU A 7 -9.70 2.95 18.72
CA GLU A 7 -10.95 3.18 19.44
C GLU A 7 -11.01 4.50 20.23
N THR A 8 -10.06 5.41 19.99
CA THR A 8 -10.04 6.73 20.62
C THR A 8 -11.16 7.64 20.13
N VAL A 9 -11.77 7.30 18.98
CA VAL A 9 -12.89 8.03 18.37
C VAL A 9 -13.89 7.00 17.85
N GLN A 10 -15.08 6.96 18.44
CA GLN A 10 -16.16 6.01 18.13
C GLN A 10 -17.37 6.66 17.45
N ASN A 11 -17.48 7.99 17.51
CA ASN A 11 -18.58 8.73 16.89
C ASN A 11 -18.11 10.04 16.26
N ALA A 12 -18.97 10.62 15.43
CA ALA A 12 -18.69 11.86 14.70
C ALA A 12 -18.39 13.04 15.63
N GLN A 13 -19.07 13.14 16.77
CA GLN A 13 -18.85 14.21 17.75
C GLN A 13 -17.44 14.15 18.36
N GLN A 14 -16.99 12.96 18.76
CA GLN A 14 -15.62 12.72 19.22
C GLN A 14 -14.61 13.01 18.11
N ALA A 15 -14.93 12.72 16.85
CA ALA A 15 -14.06 13.03 15.72
C ALA A 15 -13.94 14.54 15.48
N CYS A 16 -15.04 15.29 15.63
CA CYS A 16 -15.04 16.76 15.57
C CYS A 16 -14.19 17.35 16.69
N HIS A 17 -14.36 16.85 17.91
CA HIS A 17 -13.54 17.27 19.06
C HIS A 17 -12.05 16.95 18.82
N TRP A 18 -11.75 15.76 18.30
CA TRP A 18 -10.39 15.39 17.92
C TRP A 18 -9.79 16.35 16.88
N LEU A 19 -10.54 16.71 15.84
CA LEU A 19 -10.10 17.64 14.81
C LEU A 19 -9.75 19.02 15.41
N GLY A 20 -10.43 19.43 16.48
CA GLY A 20 -10.12 20.62 17.27
C GLY A 20 -8.72 20.64 17.89
N TYR A 21 -8.09 19.49 18.13
CA TYR A 21 -6.71 19.43 18.63
C TYR A 21 -5.64 19.45 17.53
N THR A 22 -6.04 19.52 16.27
CA THR A 22 -5.10 19.38 15.15
C THR A 22 -4.61 20.73 14.64
N TYR A 23 -3.41 20.73 14.05
CA TYR A 23 -2.85 21.94 13.42
C TYR A 23 -3.76 22.54 12.32
N PRO A 24 -4.42 21.75 11.44
CA PRO A 24 -5.41 22.28 10.49
C PRO A 24 -6.50 23.13 11.13
N TYR A 25 -7.04 22.73 12.29
CA TYR A 25 -8.04 23.54 12.99
C TYR A 25 -7.50 24.91 13.40
N ILE A 26 -6.34 24.95 14.06
CA ILE A 26 -5.69 26.20 14.47
C ILE A 26 -5.46 27.13 13.26
N ARG A 27 -5.10 26.55 12.11
CA ARG A 27 -4.87 27.30 10.86
C ARG A 27 -6.15 27.80 10.22
N MET A 28 -7.21 27.00 10.23
CA MET A 28 -8.54 27.41 9.77
C MET A 28 -9.08 28.55 10.63
N SER A 29 -8.93 28.51 11.95
CA SER A 29 -9.38 29.60 12.83
C SER A 29 -8.60 30.90 12.64
N ARG A 30 -7.30 30.83 12.29
CA ARG A 30 -6.44 32.02 12.12
C ARG A 30 -6.49 32.64 10.73
N ASN A 31 -6.65 31.84 9.68
CA ASN A 31 -6.80 32.33 8.31
C ASN A 31 -7.89 31.56 7.55
N PRO A 32 -9.17 31.81 7.86
CA PRO A 32 -10.31 31.12 7.24
C PRO A 32 -10.31 31.24 5.71
N MET A 33 -10.00 32.41 5.16
CA MET A 33 -10.02 32.69 3.72
C MET A 33 -9.08 31.79 2.89
N LEU A 34 -7.94 31.38 3.47
CA LEU A 34 -6.98 30.52 2.76
C LEU A 34 -7.39 29.04 2.76
N TYR A 35 -8.00 28.57 3.85
CA TYR A 35 -8.28 27.14 4.06
C TYR A 35 -9.73 26.75 3.73
N MET A 36 -10.62 27.74 3.55
CA MET A 36 -12.03 27.50 3.28
C MET A 36 -12.33 28.02 1.87
N PHE A 37 -12.48 27.09 0.92
CA PHE A 37 -12.88 27.40 -0.46
C PHE A 37 -14.23 28.16 -0.46
N TRP A 38 -14.25 29.25 -1.23
CA TRP A 38 -15.36 30.17 -1.49
C TRP A 38 -16.67 29.49 -1.95
N PRO A 39 -17.86 30.07 -1.67
CA PRO A 39 -18.13 31.28 -0.91
C PRO A 39 -18.52 30.93 0.53
N LEU A 40 -17.73 31.38 1.50
CA LEU A 40 -18.28 31.60 2.83
C LEU A 40 -18.93 32.98 2.80
N GLU A 41 -20.19 33.05 3.16
CA GLU A 41 -20.80 34.32 3.56
C GLU A 41 -19.85 34.97 4.58
N ALA A 42 -19.59 36.27 4.42
CA ALA A 42 -18.61 37.02 5.23
C ALA A 42 -18.85 36.95 6.76
N ASN A 43 -19.95 36.33 7.19
CA ASN A 43 -20.44 36.22 8.55
C ASN A 43 -20.19 34.86 9.23
N VAL A 44 -19.63 33.83 8.58
CA VAL A 44 -19.48 32.50 9.21
C VAL A 44 -18.61 32.54 10.49
N LEU A 45 -17.62 33.42 10.57
CA LEU A 45 -16.82 33.60 11.79
C LEU A 45 -17.55 34.37 12.89
N THR A 46 -18.63 35.07 12.54
CA THR A 46 -19.51 35.75 13.50
C THR A 46 -20.59 34.83 14.05
N THR A 47 -20.97 33.77 13.30
CA THR A 47 -21.98 32.78 13.70
C THR A 47 -21.39 31.49 14.28
N ASP A 48 -20.23 31.03 13.80
CA ASP A 48 -19.53 29.82 14.26
C ASP A 48 -18.03 30.09 14.47
N PHE A 49 -17.73 30.75 15.59
CA PHE A 49 -16.35 31.04 16.01
C PHE A 49 -15.50 29.77 16.18
N THR A 50 -16.15 28.67 16.53
CA THR A 50 -15.52 27.37 16.79
C THR A 50 -15.39 26.49 15.55
N LEU A 51 -15.95 26.87 14.40
CA LEU A 51 -16.02 26.06 13.18
C LEU A 51 -16.62 24.66 13.41
N GLU A 52 -17.58 24.53 14.33
CA GLU A 52 -18.22 23.25 14.66
C GLU A 52 -18.94 22.61 13.47
N GLU A 53 -19.78 23.37 12.76
CA GLU A 53 -20.51 22.86 11.60
C GLU A 53 -19.53 22.42 10.51
N ARG A 54 -18.50 23.23 10.28
CA ARG A 54 -17.50 22.92 9.27
C ARG A 54 -16.70 21.66 9.60
N ARG A 55 -16.34 21.48 10.87
CA ARG A 55 -15.69 20.23 11.32
C ARG A 55 -16.61 19.04 11.12
N ALA A 56 -17.90 19.18 11.41
CA ALA A 56 -18.89 18.13 11.17
C ALA A 56 -18.96 17.75 9.68
N ASP A 57 -18.97 18.74 8.76
CA ASP A 57 -18.94 18.49 7.31
C ASP A 57 -17.70 17.72 6.87
N PHE A 58 -16.51 18.11 7.37
CA PHE A 58 -15.26 17.41 7.04
C PHE A 58 -15.27 15.98 7.55
N ILE A 59 -15.71 15.76 8.79
CA ILE A 59 -15.83 14.43 9.38
C ILE A 59 -16.84 13.59 8.60
N HIS A 60 -18.00 14.15 8.25
CA HIS A 60 -19.03 13.45 7.49
C HIS A 60 -18.54 13.07 6.09
N SER A 61 -17.88 13.99 5.38
CA SER A 61 -17.31 13.75 4.05
C SER A 61 -16.23 12.67 4.10
N ALA A 62 -15.32 12.75 5.07
CA ALA A 62 -14.28 11.75 5.27
C ALA A 62 -14.87 10.38 5.65
N ALA A 63 -15.84 10.34 6.56
CA ALA A 63 -16.52 9.10 6.95
C ALA A 63 -17.25 8.46 5.77
N THR A 64 -17.89 9.26 4.91
CA THR A 64 -18.55 8.78 3.69
C THR A 64 -17.56 8.15 2.71
N ILE A 65 -16.36 8.74 2.54
CA ILE A 65 -15.30 8.14 1.72
C ILE A 65 -14.81 6.83 2.35
N LEU A 66 -14.60 6.78 3.67
CA LEU A 66 -14.15 5.57 4.36
C LEU A 66 -15.20 4.44 4.30
N GLU A 67 -16.48 4.80 4.42
CA GLU A 67 -17.62 3.88 4.24
C GLU A 67 -17.66 3.31 2.82
N LYS A 68 -17.53 4.18 1.79
CA LYS A 68 -17.51 3.76 0.38
C LYS A 68 -16.42 2.73 0.08
N ASN A 69 -15.25 2.86 0.73
CA ASN A 69 -14.12 1.94 0.58
C ASN A 69 -14.15 0.75 1.58
N ASN A 70 -15.28 0.52 2.26
CA ASN A 70 -15.49 -0.57 3.22
C ASN A 70 -14.52 -0.60 4.42
N LEU A 71 -13.96 0.55 4.81
CA LEU A 71 -13.01 0.66 5.93
C LEU A 71 -13.72 0.88 7.28
N ILE A 72 -14.90 1.47 7.25
CA ILE A 72 -15.78 1.65 8.40
C ILE A 72 -17.22 1.39 7.96
N LYS A 73 -18.08 1.04 8.91
CA LYS A 73 -19.53 1.20 8.76
C LYS A 73 -19.92 2.48 9.49
N TYR A 74 -20.62 3.37 8.82
CA TYR A 74 -20.97 4.67 9.36
C TYR A 74 -22.49 4.81 9.47
N ASP A 75 -23.01 4.84 10.70
CA ASP A 75 -24.43 5.12 10.89
C ASP A 75 -24.64 6.65 10.89
N ARG A 76 -25.27 7.14 9.82
CA ARG A 76 -25.53 8.58 9.63
C ARG A 76 -26.51 9.16 10.63
N LYS A 77 -27.40 8.33 11.20
CA LYS A 77 -28.41 8.80 12.16
C LYS A 77 -27.82 8.96 13.56
N SER A 78 -27.09 7.94 14.02
CA SER A 78 -26.49 7.94 15.36
C SER A 78 -25.10 8.58 15.39
N GLY A 79 -24.45 8.75 14.23
CA GLY A 79 -23.10 9.28 14.11
C GLY A 79 -22.01 8.29 14.53
N TYR A 80 -22.33 7.02 14.79
CA TYR A 80 -21.36 6.01 15.23
C TYR A 80 -20.56 5.41 14.08
N PHE A 81 -19.29 5.11 14.38
CA PHE A 81 -18.38 4.41 13.49
C PHE A 81 -18.11 3.01 14.02
N GLN A 82 -18.30 2.01 13.17
CA GLN A 82 -17.83 0.64 13.43
C GLN A 82 -16.66 0.34 12.51
N VAL A 83 -15.50 -0.01 13.07
CA VAL A 83 -14.31 -0.31 12.28
C VAL A 83 -14.41 -1.71 11.66
N THR A 84 -14.11 -1.84 10.38
CA THR A 84 -14.04 -3.13 9.68
C THR A 84 -12.62 -3.70 9.76
N ASP A 85 -12.45 -5.01 9.56
CA ASP A 85 -11.11 -5.61 9.51
C ASP A 85 -10.22 -5.01 8.43
N LEU A 86 -10.78 -4.58 7.29
CA LEU A 86 -10.06 -3.83 6.25
C LEU A 86 -9.54 -2.49 6.78
N GLY A 87 -10.36 -1.75 7.53
CA GLY A 87 -9.95 -0.52 8.21
C GLY A 87 -8.83 -0.75 9.23
N ARG A 88 -8.86 -1.88 9.94
CA ARG A 88 -7.80 -2.29 10.88
C ARG A 88 -6.47 -2.51 10.16
N ILE A 89 -6.50 -3.28 9.07
CA ILE A 89 -5.31 -3.58 8.26
C ILE A 89 -4.75 -2.29 7.64
N ALA A 90 -5.61 -1.46 7.04
CA ALA A 90 -5.22 -0.19 6.45
C ALA A 90 -4.49 0.71 7.45
N SER A 91 -5.03 0.80 8.68
CA SER A 91 -4.43 1.58 9.76
C SER A 91 -3.13 0.98 10.27
N HIS A 92 -3.07 -0.34 10.47
CA HIS A 92 -1.90 -1.01 11.05
C HIS A 92 -0.67 -0.93 10.13
N TYR A 93 -0.88 -0.99 8.82
CA TYR A 93 0.19 -0.95 7.82
C TYR A 93 0.35 0.42 7.15
N TYR A 94 -0.35 1.46 7.61
CA TYR A 94 -0.28 2.81 7.05
C TYR A 94 -0.56 2.83 5.53
N ILE A 95 -1.69 2.29 5.10
CA ILE A 95 -2.07 2.18 3.68
C ILE A 95 -3.22 3.13 3.37
N THR A 96 -3.22 3.71 2.17
CA THR A 96 -4.30 4.60 1.74
C THR A 96 -5.60 3.83 1.52
N HIS A 97 -6.73 4.54 1.64
CA HIS A 97 -8.04 3.94 1.45
C HIS A 97 -8.27 3.46 0.00
N GLY A 98 -7.69 4.14 -0.99
CA GLY A 98 -7.79 3.74 -2.39
C GLY A 98 -7.11 2.40 -2.64
N THR A 99 -5.90 2.17 -2.12
CA THR A 99 -5.20 0.89 -2.27
C THR A 99 -5.97 -0.27 -1.67
N ILE A 100 -6.56 -0.09 -0.49
CA ILE A 100 -7.37 -1.13 0.12
C ILE A 100 -8.64 -1.39 -0.69
N SER A 101 -9.26 -0.37 -1.29
CA SER A 101 -10.38 -0.57 -2.22
C SER A 101 -9.96 -1.37 -3.44
N THR A 102 -8.84 -0.99 -4.08
CA THR A 102 -8.28 -1.70 -5.23
C THR A 102 -8.03 -3.17 -4.90
N TYR A 103 -7.41 -3.46 -3.75
CA TYR A 103 -7.19 -4.83 -3.28
C TYR A 103 -8.51 -5.54 -3.02
N ASN A 104 -9.47 -4.89 -2.38
CA ASN A 104 -10.76 -5.48 -2.04
C ASN A 104 -11.56 -5.89 -3.29
N GLU A 105 -11.50 -5.10 -4.36
CA GLU A 105 -12.17 -5.31 -5.65
C GLU A 105 -11.52 -6.41 -6.50
N HIS A 106 -10.18 -6.45 -6.57
CA HIS A 106 -9.46 -7.33 -7.49
C HIS A 106 -9.04 -8.66 -6.86
N LEU A 107 -8.93 -8.75 -5.52
CA LEU A 107 -8.57 -10.00 -4.85
C LEU A 107 -9.68 -11.05 -4.98
N LYS A 108 -9.32 -12.20 -5.55
CA LYS A 108 -10.15 -13.41 -5.66
C LYS A 108 -9.37 -14.63 -5.18
N PRO A 109 -10.04 -15.73 -4.76
CA PRO A 109 -9.34 -16.95 -4.33
C PRO A 109 -8.43 -17.57 -5.40
N THR A 110 -8.77 -17.35 -6.69
CA THR A 110 -8.09 -17.93 -7.85
C THR A 110 -6.90 -17.13 -8.35
N VAL A 111 -6.52 -16.05 -7.66
CA VAL A 111 -5.46 -15.15 -8.10
C VAL A 111 -4.12 -15.90 -8.22
N GLY A 112 -3.50 -15.79 -9.39
CA GLY A 112 -2.18 -16.34 -9.69
C GLY A 112 -1.04 -15.46 -9.19
N ASP A 113 0.20 -15.93 -9.32
CA ASP A 113 1.38 -15.14 -8.94
C ASP A 113 1.50 -13.90 -9.84
N ILE A 114 1.25 -14.02 -11.14
CA ILE A 114 1.27 -12.88 -12.07
C ILE A 114 0.33 -11.78 -11.57
N GLU A 115 -0.94 -12.13 -11.37
CA GLU A 115 -1.99 -11.20 -10.94
C GLU A 115 -1.71 -10.57 -9.58
N LEU A 116 -1.00 -11.26 -8.69
CA LEU A 116 -0.58 -10.72 -7.39
C LEU A 116 0.40 -9.54 -7.54
N TYR A 117 1.38 -9.67 -8.45
CA TYR A 117 2.32 -8.59 -8.76
C TYR A 117 1.65 -7.44 -9.52
N GLN A 118 0.71 -7.76 -10.41
CA GLN A 118 -0.10 -6.73 -11.09
C GLN A 118 -0.92 -5.94 -10.08
N LEU A 119 -1.58 -6.62 -9.14
CA LEU A 119 -2.37 -5.99 -8.09
C LEU A 119 -1.52 -5.08 -7.21
N PHE A 120 -0.30 -5.50 -6.87
CA PHE A 120 0.66 -4.65 -6.16
C PHE A 120 0.95 -3.35 -6.92
N SER A 121 1.13 -3.42 -8.24
CA SER A 121 1.39 -2.25 -9.08
C SER A 121 0.23 -1.25 -9.11
N PHE A 122 -1.01 -1.68 -8.90
CA PHE A 122 -2.18 -0.79 -8.86
C PHE A 122 -2.38 -0.07 -7.52
N SER A 123 -1.42 -0.15 -6.60
CA SER A 123 -1.49 0.57 -5.32
C SER A 123 -1.46 2.08 -5.54
N GLU A 124 -2.33 2.82 -4.86
CA GLU A 124 -2.44 4.28 -4.94
C GLU A 124 -1.17 4.99 -4.43
N GLU A 125 -0.38 4.33 -3.58
CA GLU A 125 0.97 4.74 -3.22
C GLU A 125 1.83 5.07 -4.44
N PHE A 126 1.61 4.38 -5.57
CA PHE A 126 2.43 4.56 -6.77
C PHE A 126 1.77 5.43 -7.83
N LYS A 127 0.69 6.14 -7.48
CA LYS A 127 -0.09 6.99 -8.41
C LYS A 127 0.76 8.03 -9.16
N TYR A 128 1.84 8.50 -8.56
CA TYR A 128 2.72 9.52 -9.15
C TYR A 128 3.94 8.94 -9.88
N VAL A 129 4.09 7.61 -9.92
CA VAL A 129 5.13 6.97 -10.72
C VAL A 129 4.71 7.06 -12.17
N THR A 130 5.62 7.55 -13.02
CA THR A 130 5.41 7.66 -14.47
C THR A 130 6.56 7.00 -15.22
N VAL A 131 6.26 6.56 -16.44
CA VAL A 131 7.28 6.03 -17.36
C VAL A 131 7.87 7.19 -18.15
N ARG A 132 9.18 7.37 -18.06
CA ARG A 132 9.93 8.40 -18.78
C ARG A 132 10.52 7.81 -20.08
N PRO A 133 10.71 8.61 -21.14
CA PRO A 133 11.15 8.08 -22.43
C PRO A 133 12.60 7.57 -22.43
N ASP A 134 13.46 8.15 -21.59
CA ASP A 134 14.88 7.84 -21.43
C ASP A 134 15.17 6.49 -20.77
N GLU A 135 14.22 5.99 -19.96
CA GLU A 135 14.34 4.70 -19.25
C GLU A 135 13.74 3.52 -20.03
N ASN A 136 13.07 3.75 -21.18
CA ASN A 136 12.38 2.70 -21.94
C ASN A 136 13.29 1.54 -22.34
N MET A 137 14.50 1.83 -22.82
CA MET A 137 15.43 0.77 -23.27
C MET A 137 15.92 -0.09 -22.11
N GLU A 138 16.17 0.52 -20.95
CA GLU A 138 16.56 -0.20 -19.73
C GLU A 138 15.39 -1.02 -19.20
N LEU A 139 14.17 -0.46 -19.22
CA LEU A 139 12.96 -1.15 -18.77
C LEU A 139 12.64 -2.39 -19.64
N VAL A 140 12.84 -2.32 -20.96
CA VAL A 140 12.70 -3.47 -21.87
C VAL A 140 13.65 -4.59 -21.47
N LYS A 141 14.95 -4.28 -21.31
CA LYS A 141 15.96 -5.27 -20.90
C LYS A 141 15.64 -5.91 -19.56
N LEU A 142 15.17 -5.11 -18.59
CA LEU A 142 14.78 -5.61 -17.29
C LEU A 142 13.54 -6.51 -17.39
N SER A 143 12.56 -6.15 -18.22
CA SER A 143 11.33 -6.94 -18.41
C SER A 143 11.60 -8.34 -18.97
N GLU A 144 12.69 -8.52 -19.73
CA GLU A 144 13.13 -9.82 -20.24
C GLU A 144 13.89 -10.66 -19.18
N CYS A 145 14.45 -10.01 -18.16
CA CYS A 145 15.23 -10.65 -17.10
C CYS A 145 14.40 -11.07 -15.88
N VAL A 146 13.18 -10.56 -15.73
CA VAL A 146 12.34 -10.83 -14.57
C VAL A 146 11.65 -12.20 -14.69
N PRO A 147 11.54 -12.97 -13.60
CA PRO A 147 11.05 -14.35 -13.66
C PRO A 147 9.54 -14.47 -13.83
N ILE A 148 8.75 -13.47 -13.41
CA ILE A 148 7.30 -13.50 -13.51
C ILE A 148 6.87 -12.62 -14.69
N PRO A 149 6.17 -13.17 -15.69
CA PRO A 149 5.71 -12.41 -16.85
C PRO A 149 4.83 -11.23 -16.46
N VAL A 150 5.11 -10.07 -17.07
CA VAL A 150 4.32 -8.84 -16.93
C VAL A 150 3.40 -8.73 -18.14
N LYS A 151 2.08 -8.61 -17.95
CA LYS A 151 1.10 -8.56 -19.06
C LYS A 151 0.86 -7.12 -19.54
N GLU A 152 1.22 -6.14 -18.72
CA GLU A 152 1.02 -4.72 -18.95
C GLU A 152 1.93 -4.19 -20.05
N SER A 153 1.47 -3.14 -20.74
CA SER A 153 2.29 -2.46 -21.75
C SER A 153 3.47 -1.74 -21.08
N LEU A 154 4.63 -1.72 -21.74
CA LEU A 154 5.82 -0.99 -21.26
C LEU A 154 5.58 0.51 -21.04
N LYS A 155 4.52 1.08 -21.64
CA LYS A 155 4.13 2.48 -21.46
C LYS A 155 3.30 2.71 -20.19
N ASP A 156 2.75 1.66 -19.59
CA ASP A 156 1.94 1.72 -18.38
C ASP A 156 2.86 1.82 -17.16
N PRO A 157 2.66 2.81 -16.26
CA PRO A 157 3.35 2.87 -14.98
C PRO A 157 3.28 1.56 -14.18
N SER A 158 2.19 0.81 -14.31
CA SER A 158 1.98 -0.48 -13.64
C SER A 158 3.02 -1.52 -14.05
N CYS A 159 3.41 -1.53 -15.33
CA CYS A 159 4.48 -2.38 -15.86
C CYS A 159 5.81 -2.02 -15.19
N LYS A 160 6.14 -0.73 -15.15
CA LYS A 160 7.36 -0.22 -14.51
C LYS A 160 7.43 -0.63 -13.03
N ILE A 161 6.36 -0.45 -12.27
CA ILE A 161 6.33 -0.82 -10.85
C ILE A 161 6.54 -2.32 -10.65
N ASN A 162 5.90 -3.14 -11.50
CA ASN A 162 6.02 -4.60 -11.44
C ASN A 162 7.47 -5.05 -11.72
N VAL A 163 8.03 -4.58 -12.83
CA VAL A 163 9.42 -4.90 -13.22
C VAL A 163 10.41 -4.44 -12.16
N LEU A 164 10.25 -3.24 -11.60
CA LEU A 164 11.15 -2.72 -10.57
C LEU A 164 11.07 -3.52 -9.26
N LEU A 165 9.88 -3.96 -8.84
CA LEU A 165 9.74 -4.85 -7.68
C LEU A 165 10.48 -6.17 -7.90
N GLN A 166 10.29 -6.79 -9.07
CA GLN A 166 10.95 -8.05 -9.40
C GLN A 166 12.47 -7.89 -9.53
N ALA A 167 12.93 -6.82 -10.17
CA ALA A 167 14.36 -6.49 -10.29
C ALA A 167 15.01 -6.25 -8.92
N TYR A 168 14.27 -5.65 -7.98
CA TYR A 168 14.72 -5.51 -6.60
C TYR A 168 14.95 -6.87 -5.93
N ILE A 169 13.97 -7.79 -6.01
CA ILE A 169 14.05 -9.15 -5.43
C ILE A 169 15.19 -9.94 -6.07
N ALA A 170 15.42 -9.76 -7.37
CA ALA A 170 16.49 -10.39 -8.13
C ALA A 170 17.88 -9.78 -7.90
N GLU A 171 18.00 -8.67 -7.16
CA GLU A 171 19.25 -7.91 -6.99
C GLU A 171 19.90 -7.47 -8.32
N LEU A 172 19.08 -7.12 -9.32
CA LEU A 172 19.59 -6.60 -10.59
C LEU A 172 20.25 -5.23 -10.39
N LYS A 173 21.25 -4.96 -11.23
CA LYS A 173 21.92 -3.66 -11.29
C LYS A 173 21.20 -2.76 -12.29
N PHE A 174 21.13 -1.48 -11.95
CA PHE A 174 20.54 -0.43 -12.77
C PHE A 174 21.65 0.48 -13.28
N GLU A 175 21.52 0.95 -14.51
CA GLU A 175 22.40 1.94 -15.12
C GLU A 175 21.85 3.36 -14.87
N GLY A 176 20.53 3.52 -14.93
CA GLY A 176 19.85 4.79 -14.71
C GLY A 176 19.66 5.19 -13.24
N PHE A 177 20.08 6.41 -12.89
CA PHE A 177 19.82 6.99 -11.56
C PHE A 177 18.32 7.14 -11.28
N SER A 178 17.54 7.56 -12.27
CA SER A 178 16.09 7.76 -12.14
C SER A 178 15.36 6.47 -11.76
N LEU A 179 15.64 5.36 -12.46
CA LEU A 179 15.05 4.05 -12.16
C LEU A 179 15.46 3.54 -10.78
N THR A 180 16.71 3.80 -10.37
CA THR A 180 17.18 3.43 -9.03
C THR A 180 16.38 4.15 -7.94
N GLN A 181 16.09 5.44 -8.11
CA GLN A 181 15.26 6.19 -7.16
C GLN A 181 13.82 5.67 -7.11
N ASP A 182 13.22 5.40 -8.27
CA ASP A 182 11.87 4.86 -8.35
C ASP A 182 11.80 3.46 -7.70
N MET A 183 12.81 2.61 -7.89
CA MET A 183 12.91 1.31 -7.20
C MET A 183 12.99 1.48 -5.68
N VAL A 184 13.82 2.41 -5.18
CA VAL A 184 13.92 2.68 -3.73
C VAL A 184 12.57 3.13 -3.17
N TYR A 185 11.87 4.03 -3.86
CA TYR A 185 10.54 4.48 -3.49
C TYR A 185 9.52 3.33 -3.41
N ILE A 186 9.49 2.48 -4.44
CA ILE A 186 8.59 1.32 -4.50
C ILE A 186 8.89 0.36 -3.34
N THR A 187 10.16 0.05 -3.11
CA THR A 187 10.59 -0.97 -2.14
C THR A 187 10.42 -0.52 -0.69
N GLN A 188 10.56 0.77 -0.39
CA GLN A 188 10.23 1.34 0.92
C GLN A 188 8.76 1.13 1.30
N SER A 189 7.85 1.16 0.31
CA SER A 189 6.42 0.89 0.52
C SER A 189 6.06 -0.59 0.34
N ALA A 190 6.87 -1.37 -0.38
CA ALA A 190 6.55 -2.75 -0.73
C ALA A 190 6.32 -3.64 0.49
N GLY A 191 7.17 -3.52 1.52
CA GLY A 191 7.06 -4.33 2.73
C GLY A 191 5.69 -4.20 3.42
N ARG A 192 5.22 -2.96 3.63
CA ARG A 192 3.92 -2.69 4.27
C ARG A 192 2.73 -3.08 3.39
N LEU A 193 2.82 -2.84 2.08
CA LEU A 193 1.76 -3.14 1.11
C LEU A 193 1.53 -4.64 0.97
N VAL A 194 2.60 -5.41 0.73
CA VAL A 194 2.50 -6.86 0.58
C VAL A 194 2.05 -7.50 1.90
N ARG A 195 2.50 -6.98 3.04
CA ARG A 195 2.06 -7.50 4.34
C ARG A 195 0.57 -7.27 4.60
N ALA A 196 0.04 -6.10 4.23
CA ALA A 196 -1.39 -5.87 4.31
C ALA A 196 -2.18 -6.74 3.34
N LEU A 197 -1.67 -6.95 2.11
CA LEU A 197 -2.29 -7.86 1.16
C LEU A 197 -2.39 -9.27 1.77
N PHE A 198 -1.30 -9.78 2.34
CA PHE A 198 -1.31 -11.05 3.07
C PHE A 198 -2.37 -11.10 4.18
N GLU A 199 -2.47 -10.07 5.02
CA GLU A 199 -3.45 -10.04 6.12
C GLU A 199 -4.89 -9.98 5.61
N ILE A 200 -5.18 -9.26 4.52
CA ILE A 200 -6.51 -9.24 3.89
C ILE A 200 -6.89 -10.66 3.43
N VAL A 201 -5.97 -11.33 2.75
CA VAL A 201 -6.18 -12.69 2.24
C VAL A 201 -6.34 -13.70 3.38
N LEU A 202 -5.55 -13.55 4.45
CA LEU A 202 -5.63 -14.37 5.65
C LEU A 202 -7.00 -14.22 6.35
N LYS A 203 -7.50 -12.97 6.51
CA LYS A 203 -8.83 -12.71 7.07
C LYS A 203 -9.97 -13.27 6.24
N ARG A 204 -9.78 -13.40 4.92
CA ARG A 204 -10.76 -14.03 4.01
C ARG A 204 -10.67 -15.56 3.99
N GLY A 205 -9.66 -16.16 4.61
CA GLY A 205 -9.50 -17.62 4.70
C GLY A 205 -9.03 -18.30 3.41
N TRP A 206 -8.38 -17.58 2.50
CA TRP A 206 -7.92 -18.15 1.22
C TRP A 206 -6.51 -18.71 1.35
N ALA A 207 -6.39 -19.94 1.86
CA ALA A 207 -5.11 -20.55 2.23
C ALA A 207 -4.05 -20.54 1.09
N GLN A 208 -4.43 -20.92 -0.12
CA GLN A 208 -3.49 -20.95 -1.26
C GLN A 208 -2.94 -19.57 -1.61
N LEU A 209 -3.80 -18.56 -1.63
CA LEU A 209 -3.37 -17.19 -1.90
C LEU A 209 -2.61 -16.60 -0.71
N ALA A 210 -2.95 -16.99 0.52
CA ALA A 210 -2.24 -16.56 1.72
C ALA A 210 -0.79 -17.06 1.71
N ASP A 211 -0.56 -18.30 1.29
CA ASP A 211 0.79 -18.84 1.14
C ASP A 211 1.60 -18.06 0.08
N LYS A 212 1.00 -17.79 -1.09
CA LYS A 212 1.63 -16.96 -2.13
C LYS A 212 1.96 -15.55 -1.65
N ALA A 213 1.02 -14.88 -1.00
CA ALA A 213 1.22 -13.54 -0.44
C ALA A 213 2.29 -13.53 0.66
N LEU A 214 2.34 -14.56 1.51
CA LEU A 214 3.38 -14.70 2.53
C LEU A 214 4.76 -14.94 1.91
N ASN A 215 4.83 -15.76 0.86
CA ASN A 215 6.06 -15.98 0.11
C ASN A 215 6.53 -14.67 -0.53
N LEU A 216 5.63 -13.87 -1.09
CA LEU A 216 5.96 -12.53 -1.58
C LEU A 216 6.49 -11.62 -0.46
N CYS A 217 5.88 -11.61 0.74
CA CYS A 217 6.40 -10.86 1.89
C CYS A 217 7.85 -11.24 2.22
N LYS A 218 8.14 -12.54 2.24
CA LYS A 218 9.48 -13.07 2.53
C LYS A 218 10.45 -12.68 1.42
N MET A 219 10.06 -12.81 0.16
CA MET A 219 10.90 -12.48 -0.99
C MET A 219 11.28 -10.99 -1.02
N VAL A 220 10.33 -10.09 -0.73
CA VAL A 220 10.59 -8.66 -0.61
C VAL A 220 11.48 -8.35 0.59
N SER A 221 11.22 -8.96 1.75
CA SER A 221 11.96 -8.67 2.98
C SER A 221 13.39 -9.21 2.97
N LYS A 222 13.60 -10.37 2.35
CA LYS A 222 14.91 -11.04 2.25
C LYS A 222 15.65 -10.75 0.96
N ARG A 223 15.01 -10.01 0.04
CA ARG A 223 15.55 -9.66 -1.28
C ARG A 223 16.09 -10.90 -2.02
N MET A 224 15.29 -11.96 -2.04
CA MET A 224 15.64 -13.23 -2.66
C MET A 224 14.39 -13.96 -3.12
N TRP A 225 14.50 -14.73 -4.20
CA TRP A 225 13.39 -15.54 -4.71
C TRP A 225 13.23 -16.83 -3.90
N SER A 226 12.00 -17.36 -3.83
CA SER A 226 11.69 -18.59 -3.09
C SER A 226 12.45 -19.83 -3.59
N VAL A 227 12.86 -19.85 -4.86
CA VAL A 227 13.60 -20.94 -5.50
C VAL A 227 15.10 -20.92 -5.13
N GLN A 228 15.60 -19.82 -4.56
CA GLN A 228 17.00 -19.70 -4.16
C GLN A 228 17.29 -20.41 -2.83
N ILE A 229 18.55 -20.82 -2.63
CA ILE A 229 18.97 -21.55 -1.43
C ILE A 229 18.77 -20.72 -0.17
N LEU A 230 18.11 -21.32 0.83
CA LEU A 230 17.82 -20.71 2.14
C LEU A 230 19.05 -20.18 2.89
N LEU A 231 20.22 -20.82 2.70
CA LEU A 231 21.49 -20.38 3.28
C LEU A 231 21.86 -18.94 2.90
N ARG A 232 21.32 -18.40 1.81
CA ARG A 232 21.49 -16.99 1.40
C ARG A 232 20.98 -15.99 2.46
N GLN A 233 20.14 -16.44 3.41
CA GLN A 233 19.63 -15.61 4.50
C GLN A 233 20.66 -15.37 5.62
N PHE A 234 21.73 -16.15 5.71
CA PHE A 234 22.73 -16.02 6.76
C PHE A 234 23.88 -15.11 6.36
N HIS A 235 24.20 -14.16 7.24
CA HIS A 235 25.35 -13.29 7.10
C HIS A 235 26.64 -14.09 7.35
N GLY A 236 27.63 -13.98 6.46
CA GLY A 236 28.94 -14.65 6.61
C GLY A 236 29.23 -15.75 5.58
N ILE A 237 28.26 -16.15 4.76
CA ILE A 237 28.49 -17.10 3.66
C ILE A 237 28.91 -16.34 2.40
N THR A 238 30.05 -16.71 1.82
CA THR A 238 30.53 -16.10 0.57
C THR A 238 29.66 -16.48 -0.62
N LYS A 239 29.52 -15.56 -1.58
CA LYS A 239 28.71 -15.78 -2.79
C LYS A 239 29.18 -17.01 -3.58
N ASP A 240 30.48 -17.29 -3.59
CA ASP A 240 31.05 -18.44 -4.31
C ASP A 240 30.58 -19.78 -3.75
N VAL A 241 30.44 -19.89 -2.43
CA VAL A 241 29.91 -21.08 -1.76
C VAL A 241 28.44 -21.27 -2.10
N LEU A 242 27.65 -20.19 -2.08
CA LEU A 242 26.23 -20.22 -2.46
C LEU A 242 26.04 -20.65 -3.91
N VAL A 243 26.84 -20.11 -4.84
CA VAL A 243 26.77 -20.47 -6.27
C VAL A 243 27.14 -21.94 -6.48
N LYS A 244 28.16 -22.47 -5.78
CA LYS A 244 28.51 -23.89 -5.84
C LYS A 244 27.39 -24.79 -5.30
N LEU A 245 26.79 -24.42 -4.18
CA LEU A 245 25.68 -25.18 -3.59
C LEU A 245 24.44 -25.16 -4.49
N GLN A 246 24.17 -24.02 -5.16
CA GLN A 246 23.04 -23.87 -6.07
C GLN A 246 23.21 -24.67 -7.36
N LYS A 247 24.44 -24.74 -7.89
CA LYS A 247 24.78 -25.61 -9.04
C LYS A 247 24.65 -27.10 -8.74
N ASN A 248 24.86 -27.49 -7.49
CA ASN A 248 24.77 -28.89 -7.07
C ASN A 248 23.34 -29.35 -6.71
N ASN A 249 22.31 -28.52 -6.97
CA ASN A 249 20.90 -28.85 -6.72
C ASN A 249 20.60 -29.44 -5.33
N PHE A 250 21.27 -28.93 -4.28
CA PHE A 250 20.78 -29.15 -2.91
C PHE A 250 19.56 -28.25 -2.69
N THR A 251 18.43 -28.60 -3.31
CA THR A 251 17.12 -28.05 -2.93
C THR A 251 16.69 -28.76 -1.65
N PRO A 252 16.62 -28.08 -0.49
CA PRO A 252 15.87 -28.64 0.62
C PRO A 252 14.40 -28.59 0.19
N HIS A 253 13.88 -29.70 -0.34
CA HIS A 253 12.45 -29.94 -0.36
C HIS A 253 12.01 -30.03 1.09
N LEU A 254 11.75 -28.88 1.72
CA LEU A 254 10.92 -28.83 2.91
C LEU A 254 9.48 -29.05 2.43
N GLN A 255 9.15 -30.31 2.19
CA GLN A 255 7.77 -30.77 2.31
C GLN A 255 7.36 -30.47 3.74
N ILE A 256 6.55 -29.42 3.91
CA ILE A 256 5.88 -29.14 5.17
C ILE A 256 4.76 -30.20 5.28
N THR A 257 5.03 -31.24 6.07
CA THR A 257 4.00 -32.10 6.68
C THR A 257 3.23 -31.33 7.73
#